data_AF-A0A3C2DXX2-F1
#
_entry.id   AF-A0A3C2DXX2-F1
#
_cell.length_a   1.000
_cell.length_b   1.000
_cell.length_c   1.000
_cell.angle_alpha   90.00
_cell.angle_beta   90.00
_cell.angle_gamma   90.00
#
_symmetry.space_group_name_H-M   'P 1'
#
loop_
_entity.id
_entity.type
_entity.pdbx_description
1 polymer ?
#
loop_
_entity_poly.entity_id
_entity_poly.type
_entity_poly.pdbx_seq_one_letter_code
_entity_poly.pdbx_strand_id
1 'polypeptide(L)'
;DIPREIFEQVEIELKYEGYIVRQTAQINEMRRLEVKVIPPETDYNKIDGLRLEAREKLSEIRPMNVGQASRISGVSPADISVLLIYLAKEGK
;
A
#
# COMPACT_ATOMS: atom_id res chain seq x y z
N ASP A 1 46.49 10.32 -1.61
CA ASP A 1 45.67 9.31 -2.30
C ASP A 1 44.41 9.02 -1.52
N ILE A 2 43.27 8.92 -2.22
CA ILE A 2 41.99 8.54 -1.60
C ILE A 2 41.98 7.00 -1.45
N PRO A 3 41.63 6.46 -0.27
CA PRO A 3 41.54 5.02 -0.04
C PRO A 3 40.58 4.30 -1.02
N ARG A 4 40.91 3.08 -1.41
CA ARG A 4 40.14 2.28 -2.36
C ARG A 4 38.73 1.98 -1.85
N GLU A 5 38.58 1.82 -0.55
CA GLU A 5 37.32 1.55 0.14
C GLU A 5 36.31 2.71 -0.09
N ILE A 6 36.79 3.95 -0.16
CA ILE A 6 35.95 5.12 -0.44
C ILE A 6 35.43 5.07 -1.88
N PHE A 7 36.27 4.67 -2.84
CA PHE A 7 35.85 4.50 -4.24
C PHE A 7 34.81 3.38 -4.40
N GLU A 8 35.04 2.24 -3.74
CA GLU A 8 34.09 1.12 -3.78
C GLU A 8 32.74 1.50 -3.17
N GLN A 9 32.73 2.26 -2.07
CA GLN A 9 31.49 2.72 -1.45
C GLN A 9 30.71 3.70 -2.33
N VAL A 10 31.40 4.67 -2.97
CA VAL A 10 30.76 5.61 -3.91
C VAL A 10 30.21 4.88 -5.13
N GLU A 11 30.92 3.88 -5.67
CA GLU A 11 30.44 3.06 -6.77
C GLU A 11 29.17 2.26 -6.40
N ILE A 12 29.16 1.67 -5.21
CA ILE A 12 27.98 0.98 -4.67
C ILE A 12 26.80 1.95 -4.54
N GLU A 13 26.99 3.10 -3.90
CA GLU A 13 25.93 4.09 -3.72
C GLU A 13 25.33 4.53 -5.07
N LEU A 14 26.16 4.89 -6.05
CA LEU A 14 25.70 5.30 -7.38
C LEU A 14 24.96 4.19 -8.12
N LYS A 15 25.46 2.95 -8.04
CA LYS A 15 24.85 1.80 -8.73
C LYS A 15 23.47 1.45 -8.15
N TYR A 16 23.28 1.64 -6.84
CA TYR A 16 22.08 1.22 -6.13
C TYR A 16 21.12 2.36 -5.78
N GLU A 17 21.51 3.63 -5.91
CA GLU A 17 20.69 4.80 -5.59
C GLU A 17 19.27 4.68 -6.16
N GLY A 18 19.14 4.39 -7.47
CA GLY A 18 17.84 4.26 -8.11
C GLY A 18 16.99 3.10 -7.60
N TYR A 19 17.59 2.05 -7.05
CA TYR A 19 16.87 0.94 -6.42
C TYR A 19 16.43 1.32 -5.00
N ILE A 20 17.32 1.96 -4.23
CA ILE A 20 17.04 2.44 -2.87
C ILE A 20 15.90 3.46 -2.90
N VAL A 21 15.90 4.40 -3.85
CA VAL A 21 14.83 5.38 -4.02
C VAL A 21 13.49 4.69 -4.29
N ARG A 22 13.46 3.70 -5.20
CA ARG A 22 12.25 2.95 -5.53
C ARG A 22 11.72 2.14 -4.34
N GLN A 23 12.58 1.42 -3.64
CA GLN A 23 12.19 0.65 -2.45
C GLN A 23 11.71 1.58 -1.34
N THR A 24 12.39 2.70 -1.11
CA THR A 24 11.97 3.70 -0.12
C THR A 24 10.58 4.24 -0.43
N ALA A 25 10.29 4.54 -1.71
CA ALA A 25 8.97 4.97 -2.13
C ALA A 25 7.90 3.89 -1.86
N GLN A 26 8.19 2.61 -2.15
CA GLN A 26 7.28 1.50 -1.86
C GLN A 26 7.02 1.34 -0.36
N ILE A 27 8.06 1.42 0.47
CA ILE A 27 7.94 1.35 1.93
C ILE A 27 7.08 2.50 2.47
N ASN A 28 7.28 3.71 1.95
CA ASN A 28 6.50 4.88 2.36
C ASN A 28 5.02 4.72 1.99
N GLU A 29 4.72 4.18 0.80
CA GLU A 29 3.34 3.91 0.40
C GLU A 29 2.71 2.82 1.26
N MET A 30 3.42 1.72 1.55
CA MET A 30 2.92 0.69 2.47
C MET A 30 2.64 1.26 3.87
N ARG A 31 3.53 2.07 4.41
CA ARG A 31 3.32 2.75 5.70
C ARG A 31 2.08 3.65 5.67
N ARG A 32 1.84 4.36 4.56
CA ARG A 32 0.65 5.18 4.37
C ARG A 32 -0.64 4.35 4.42
N LEU A 33 -0.64 3.14 3.87
CA LEU A 33 -1.80 2.25 3.88
C LEU A 33 -2.05 1.61 5.26
N GLU A 34 -1.00 1.26 6.01
CA GLU A 34 -1.12 0.67 7.34
C GLU A 34 -1.83 1.59 8.35
N VAL A 35 -1.62 2.91 8.24
CA VAL A 35 -2.24 3.88 9.16
C VAL A 35 -3.67 4.25 8.76
N LYS A 36 -4.16 3.80 7.60
CA LYS A 36 -5.53 4.10 7.14
C LYS A 36 -6.50 3.07 7.67
N VAL A 37 -7.13 3.41 8.79
CA VAL A 37 -8.15 2.60 9.45
C VAL A 37 -9.39 2.43 8.57
N ILE A 38 -9.93 1.23 8.55
CA ILE A 38 -11.23 0.92 7.97
C ILE A 38 -12.23 0.80 9.14
N PRO A 39 -13.31 1.60 9.17
CA PRO A 39 -14.33 1.47 10.20
C PRO A 39 -14.94 0.05 10.21
N PRO A 40 -15.11 -0.60 11.38
CA PRO A 40 -15.63 -1.98 11.47
C PRO A 40 -17.01 -2.17 10.79
N GLU A 41 -17.83 -1.13 10.82
CA GLU A 41 -19.18 -1.05 10.25
C GLU A 41 -19.21 -0.80 8.74
N THR A 42 -18.05 -0.66 8.09
CA THR A 42 -17.96 -0.45 6.63
C THR A 42 -18.73 -1.56 5.90
N ASP A 43 -19.68 -1.15 5.06
CA ASP A 43 -20.43 -2.06 4.19
C ASP A 43 -19.84 -2.03 2.78
N TYR A 44 -18.96 -2.99 2.50
CA TYR A 44 -18.27 -3.10 1.21
C TYR A 44 -19.22 -3.28 0.02
N ASN A 45 -20.47 -3.71 0.25
CA ASN A 45 -21.47 -3.85 -0.82
C ASN A 45 -21.98 -2.50 -1.35
N LYS A 46 -21.81 -1.43 -0.56
CA LYS A 46 -22.19 -0.06 -0.95
C LYS A 46 -21.08 0.68 -1.70
N ILE A 47 -19.90 0.08 -1.84
CA ILE A 47 -18.76 0.73 -2.47
C ILE A 47 -18.77 0.47 -3.98
N ASP A 48 -19.29 1.43 -4.73
CA ASP A 48 -19.29 1.39 -6.19
C ASP A 48 -17.87 1.27 -6.76
N GLY A 49 -17.70 0.39 -7.75
CA GLY A 49 -16.41 0.13 -8.40
C GLY A 49 -15.55 -0.95 -7.74
N LEU A 50 -15.87 -1.42 -6.53
CA LEU A 50 -15.25 -2.64 -6.00
C LEU A 50 -15.74 -3.86 -6.76
N ARG A 51 -14.80 -4.71 -7.19
CA ARG A 51 -15.13 -6.00 -7.82
C ARG A 51 -15.84 -6.93 -6.84
N LEU A 52 -16.67 -7.83 -7.37
CA LEU A 52 -17.43 -8.77 -6.57
C LEU A 52 -16.53 -9.61 -5.64
N GLU A 53 -15.45 -10.18 -6.18
CA GLU A 53 -14.48 -10.95 -5.40
C GLU A 53 -13.87 -10.12 -4.26
N ALA A 54 -13.49 -8.87 -4.53
CA ALA A 54 -12.95 -7.98 -3.50
C ALA A 54 -14.01 -7.67 -2.42
N ARG A 55 -15.26 -7.42 -2.79
CA ARG A 55 -16.36 -7.20 -1.83
C ARG A 55 -16.57 -8.42 -0.94
N GLU A 56 -16.61 -9.62 -1.51
CA GLU A 56 -16.75 -10.88 -0.78
C GLU A 56 -15.60 -11.07 0.20
N LYS A 57 -14.36 -10.96 -0.29
CA LYS A 57 -13.15 -11.14 0.54
C LYS A 57 -13.03 -10.11 1.66
N LEU A 58 -13.28 -8.84 1.38
CA LEU A 58 -13.24 -7.78 2.39
C LEU A 58 -14.35 -7.94 3.43
N SER A 59 -15.54 -8.37 3.01
CA SER A 59 -16.67 -8.62 3.92
C SER A 59 -16.46 -9.82 4.82
N GLU A 60 -15.79 -10.86 4.31
CA GLU A 60 -15.42 -12.08 5.05
C GLU A 60 -14.28 -11.80 6.05
N ILE A 61 -13.20 -11.18 5.59
CA ILE A 61 -11.96 -11.01 6.37
C ILE A 61 -12.05 -9.83 7.35
N ARG A 62 -12.85 -8.81 7.02
CA ARG A 62 -13.02 -7.59 7.83
C ARG A 62 -11.68 -6.96 8.26
N PRO A 63 -10.84 -6.51 7.31
CA PRO A 63 -9.56 -5.91 7.66
C PRO A 63 -9.73 -4.63 8.48
N MET A 64 -8.81 -4.40 9.43
CA MET A 64 -8.81 -3.23 10.32
C MET A 64 -8.26 -1.97 9.63
N ASN A 65 -7.44 -2.14 8.60
CA ASN A 65 -6.80 -1.05 7.87
C ASN A 65 -6.59 -1.42 6.40
N VAL A 66 -6.29 -0.41 5.57
CA VAL A 66 -6.11 -0.58 4.13
C VAL A 66 -4.86 -1.41 3.80
N GLY A 67 -3.82 -1.36 4.64
CA GLY A 67 -2.62 -2.20 4.47
C GLY A 67 -2.92 -3.69 4.58
N GLN A 68 -3.78 -4.09 5.53
CA GLN A 68 -4.25 -5.46 5.67
C GLN A 68 -5.12 -5.85 4.47
N ALA A 69 -6.04 -4.96 4.06
CA ALA A 69 -6.88 -5.17 2.88
C ALA A 69 -6.04 -5.45 1.62
N SER A 70 -4.94 -4.71 1.41
CA SER A 70 -4.09 -4.85 0.22
C SER A 70 -3.30 -6.15 0.16
N ARG A 71 -3.21 -6.91 1.26
CA ARG A 71 -2.56 -8.23 1.31
C ARG A 71 -3.53 -9.38 1.10
N ILE A 72 -4.83 -9.10 1.01
CA ILE A 72 -5.85 -10.14 0.81
C ILE A 72 -5.79 -10.63 -0.64
N SER A 73 -5.63 -11.94 -0.82
CA SER A 73 -5.73 -12.55 -2.15
C SER A 73 -7.11 -12.31 -2.75
N GLY A 74 -7.16 -11.88 -4.01
CA GLY A 74 -8.40 -11.49 -4.69
C GLY A 74 -8.75 -9.99 -4.55
N VAL A 75 -7.99 -9.23 -3.74
CA VAL A 75 -8.12 -7.77 -3.66
C VAL A 75 -7.01 -7.11 -4.47
N SER A 76 -7.37 -6.43 -5.56
CA SER A 76 -6.39 -5.82 -6.47
C SER A 76 -5.98 -4.40 -6.03
N PRO A 77 -4.86 -3.85 -6.54
CA PRO A 77 -4.50 -2.45 -6.31
C PRO A 77 -5.58 -1.43 -6.74
N ALA A 78 -6.38 -1.77 -7.77
CA ALA A 78 -7.51 -0.96 -8.19
C ALA A 78 -8.64 -0.95 -7.14
N ASP A 79 -8.94 -2.12 -6.54
CA ASP A 79 -9.93 -2.22 -5.45
C ASP A 79 -9.50 -1.41 -4.23
N ILE A 80 -8.20 -1.43 -3.89
CA ILE A 80 -7.64 -0.60 -2.82
C ILE A 80 -7.78 0.89 -3.12
N SER A 81 -7.57 1.30 -4.37
CA SER A 81 -7.76 2.69 -4.78
C SER A 81 -9.22 3.13 -4.63
N VAL A 82 -10.17 2.28 -5.00
CA VAL A 82 -11.60 2.53 -4.82
C VAL A 82 -11.96 2.66 -3.33
N LEU A 83 -11.46 1.72 -2.50
CA LEU A 83 -11.68 1.75 -1.05
C LEU A 83 -11.12 3.03 -0.41
N LEU A 84 -9.92 3.47 -0.80
CA LEU A 84 -9.33 4.72 -0.31
C LEU A 84 -10.18 5.95 -0.67
N ILE A 85 -10.72 6.00 -1.88
CA ILE A 85 -11.62 7.08 -2.32
C ILE A 85 -12.91 7.07 -1.50
N TYR A 86 -13.48 5.89 -1.24
CA TYR A 86 -14.67 5.73 -0.41
C TYR A 86 -14.45 6.24 1.02
N LEU A 87 -13.38 5.77 1.68
CA LEU A 87 -13.05 6.20 3.05
C LEU A 87 -12.77 7.70 3.15
N ALA A 88 -12.16 8.30 2.11
CA ALA A 88 -11.95 9.73 2.06
C ALA A 88 -13.25 10.54 1.88
N LYS A 89 -14.32 9.94 1.35
CA LYS A 89 -15.65 10.55 1.24
C LYS A 89 -16.46 10.42 2.53
N GLU A 90 -16.38 9.28 3.23
CA GLU A 90 -17.09 9.08 4.50
C GLU A 90 -16.47 9.83 5.68
N GLY A 91 -15.15 10.06 5.67
CA GLY A 91 -14.47 10.85 6.70
C GLY A 91 -14.63 12.38 6.55
N LYS A 92 -15.50 12.85 5.65
CA LYS A 92 -15.89 14.25 5.52
C LYS A 92 -17.15 14.57 6.32
#